data_AF-A0A7X9CGP9-F1
#
_entry.id   AF-A0A7X9CGP9-F1
#
_cell.length_a   1.000
_cell.length_b   1.000
_cell.length_c   1.000
_cell.angle_alpha   90.00
_cell.angle_beta   90.00
_cell.angle_gamma   90.00
#
_symmetry.space_group_name_H-M   'P 1'
#
loop_
_entity.id
_entity.type
_entity.pdbx_description
1 polymer ?
#
loop_
_entity_poly.entity_id
_entity_poly.type
_entity_poly.pdbx_seq_one_letter_code
_entity_poly.pdbx_strand_id
1 'polypeptide(L)'
;MENHTSFVFVAEANKGDLRKANITITAGDKHETLIISQEKGENSGIDPADESQPAVIVARQLGLGWNLGNQLDAHANNVSGETLWGNGKATQETLHKVKEAGFTSVRIPVTWLGKVGAAPDYLINSEWLERVAEVVGYAEQAGLKAIINIHHDGHRSENEPGNWLDITKAASSTAANEAIKAQLSAMWTQIAEHFKEKGEFLIFEGVNEIHDGKWGYGDNTSDGGKQYAILNEWQQTFVDAVRAVGGNNATRYLGISGYTTNPELTMKHLKLPEDTATDRLLVSVHYYDPHEFTLTDKYGEWGHTGAAGKKEQWGDEEHMRKVFADLKATYV
;
A
#
# COMPACT_ATOMS: atom_id res chain seq x y z
N MET A 1 -27.16 -29.55 18.99
CA MET A 1 -26.03 -28.98 18.23
C MET A 1 -25.69 -30.00 17.16
N GLU A 2 -25.92 -29.67 15.90
CA GLU A 2 -25.47 -30.54 14.80
C GLU A 2 -23.95 -30.37 14.68
N ASN A 3 -23.21 -31.45 14.90
CA ASN A 3 -21.77 -31.47 14.67
C ASN A 3 -21.53 -31.58 13.16
N HIS A 4 -21.22 -30.45 12.53
CA HIS A 4 -20.77 -30.39 11.15
C HIS A 4 -19.25 -30.54 11.10
N THR A 5 -18.75 -31.43 10.25
CA THR A 5 -17.31 -31.58 9.95
C THR A 5 -17.06 -31.05 8.55
N SER A 6 -16.14 -30.09 8.41
CA SER A 6 -15.77 -29.49 7.13
C SER A 6 -14.48 -30.10 6.58
N PHE A 7 -14.44 -30.33 5.27
CA PHE A 7 -13.27 -30.79 4.54
C PHE A 7 -12.94 -29.79 3.42
N VAL A 8 -11.66 -29.45 3.27
CA VAL A 8 -11.18 -28.53 2.22
C VAL A 8 -10.27 -29.31 1.28
N PHE A 9 -10.55 -29.21 -0.02
CA PHE A 9 -9.75 -29.81 -1.09
C PHE A 9 -9.19 -28.70 -1.97
N VAL A 10 -7.89 -28.77 -2.29
CA VAL A 10 -7.19 -27.76 -3.10
C VAL A 10 -6.74 -28.43 -4.40
N ALA A 11 -7.02 -27.79 -5.53
CA ALA A 11 -6.51 -28.20 -6.83
C ALA A 11 -5.39 -27.24 -7.26
N GLU A 12 -4.30 -27.78 -7.82
CA GLU A 12 -3.27 -26.95 -8.47
C GLU A 12 -3.85 -26.26 -9.73
N ALA A 13 -3.16 -25.24 -10.25
CA ALA A 13 -3.55 -24.61 -11.51
C ALA A 13 -3.59 -25.64 -12.66
N ASN A 14 -4.67 -25.63 -13.46
CA ASN A 14 -4.77 -26.51 -14.62
C ASN A 14 -4.10 -25.88 -15.84
N LYS A 15 -2.95 -26.41 -16.26
CA LYS A 15 -2.25 -25.95 -17.48
C LYS A 15 -2.60 -26.78 -18.73
N GLY A 16 -3.45 -27.81 -18.59
CA GLY A 16 -3.88 -28.72 -19.66
C GLY A 16 -5.37 -28.59 -19.95
N ASP A 17 -5.93 -29.52 -20.72
CA ASP A 17 -7.38 -29.56 -21.02
C ASP A 17 -8.23 -29.75 -19.74
N LEU A 18 -9.55 -29.59 -19.87
CA LEU A 18 -10.52 -29.87 -18.80
C LEU A 18 -10.16 -31.19 -18.09
N ARG A 19 -9.98 -31.12 -16.77
CA ARG A 19 -9.75 -32.30 -15.94
C ARG A 19 -10.84 -32.47 -14.90
N LYS A 20 -11.14 -33.72 -14.57
CA LYS A 20 -12.13 -34.10 -13.57
C LYS A 20 -11.50 -34.99 -12.50
N ALA A 21 -11.90 -34.79 -11.26
CA ALA A 21 -11.53 -35.64 -10.14
C ALA A 21 -12.78 -36.03 -9.35
N ASN A 22 -12.77 -37.22 -8.77
CA ASN A 22 -13.85 -37.70 -7.92
C ASN A 22 -13.38 -37.70 -6.47
N ILE A 23 -14.20 -37.14 -5.58
CA ILE A 23 -14.02 -37.21 -4.14
C ILE A 23 -15.14 -38.08 -3.60
N THR A 24 -14.80 -39.28 -3.13
CA THR A 24 -15.76 -40.19 -2.50
C THR A 24 -15.60 -40.12 -0.98
N ILE A 25 -16.69 -39.77 -0.29
CA ILE A 25 -16.78 -39.79 1.17
C ILE A 25 -17.51 -41.07 1.56
N THR A 26 -16.87 -41.90 2.39
CA THR A 26 -17.42 -43.18 2.84
C THR A 26 -17.59 -43.19 4.36
N ALA A 27 -18.74 -43.62 4.85
CA ALA A 27 -19.05 -43.81 6.26
C ALA A 27 -19.77 -45.15 6.46
N GLY A 28 -18.99 -46.20 6.77
CA GLY A 28 -19.49 -47.58 6.76
C GLY A 28 -19.93 -47.98 5.36
N ASP A 29 -21.17 -48.45 5.22
CA ASP A 29 -21.74 -48.87 3.92
C ASP A 29 -22.26 -47.68 3.08
N LYS A 30 -22.30 -46.46 3.65
CA LYS A 30 -22.73 -45.25 2.93
C LYS A 30 -21.56 -44.63 2.18
N HIS A 31 -21.79 -44.24 0.94
CA HIS A 31 -20.82 -43.50 0.13
C HIS A 31 -21.52 -42.40 -0.67
N GLU A 32 -20.89 -41.23 -0.73
CA GLU A 32 -21.29 -40.09 -1.55
C GLU A 32 -20.10 -39.73 -2.44
N THR A 33 -20.32 -39.47 -3.74
CA THR A 33 -19.23 -39.07 -4.64
C THR A 33 -19.51 -37.69 -5.23
N LEU A 34 -18.58 -36.77 -5.00
CA LEU A 34 -18.55 -35.44 -5.59
C LEU A 34 -17.62 -35.46 -6.80
N ILE A 35 -18.09 -34.93 -7.93
CA ILE A 35 -17.27 -34.75 -9.12
C ILE A 35 -16.82 -33.30 -9.17
N ILE A 36 -15.51 -33.07 -9.12
CA ILE A 36 -14.90 -31.77 -9.27
C ILE A 36 -14.40 -31.65 -10.71
N SER A 37 -14.91 -30.66 -11.44
CA SER A 37 -14.41 -30.28 -12.76
C SER A 37 -13.55 -29.03 -12.65
N GLN A 38 -12.33 -29.08 -13.20
CA GLN A 38 -11.46 -27.92 -13.34
C GLN A 38 -11.20 -27.71 -14.83
N GLU A 39 -11.77 -26.62 -15.37
CA GLU A 39 -11.53 -26.19 -16.75
C GLU A 39 -10.03 -25.96 -17.00
N LYS A 40 -9.63 -25.93 -18.28
CA LYS A 40 -8.30 -25.45 -18.64
C LYS A 40 -8.13 -24.06 -18.05
N GLY A 41 -7.06 -23.85 -17.30
CA GLY A 41 -6.64 -22.51 -16.94
C GLY A 41 -6.40 -21.80 -18.27
N GLU A 42 -7.24 -20.82 -18.59
CA GLU A 42 -6.91 -19.91 -19.66
C GLU A 42 -5.52 -19.39 -19.33
N ASN A 43 -4.60 -19.57 -20.26
CA ASN A 43 -3.53 -18.60 -20.37
C ASN A 43 -4.31 -17.31 -20.58
N SER A 44 -4.55 -16.55 -19.52
CA SER A 44 -4.98 -15.17 -19.62
C SER A 44 -3.82 -14.47 -20.30
N GLY A 45 -3.74 -14.62 -21.63
CA GLY A 45 -3.20 -13.58 -22.46
C GLY A 45 -3.89 -12.33 -21.94
N ILE A 46 -3.06 -11.43 -21.40
CA ILE A 46 -3.46 -10.20 -20.72
C ILE A 46 -4.66 -9.64 -21.47
N ASP A 47 -5.87 -9.78 -20.92
CA ASP A 47 -6.98 -9.00 -21.44
C ASP A 47 -6.53 -7.55 -21.25
N PRO A 48 -6.55 -6.71 -22.30
CA PRO A 48 -6.13 -5.35 -22.14
C PRO A 48 -7.04 -4.74 -21.07
N ALA A 49 -6.43 -4.34 -19.96
CA ALA A 49 -6.97 -3.41 -18.96
C ALA A 49 -8.07 -2.55 -19.58
N ASP A 50 -9.27 -2.52 -19.00
CA ASP A 50 -10.30 -1.61 -19.49
C ASP A 50 -9.82 -0.18 -19.28
N GLU A 51 -9.21 0.36 -20.33
CA GLU A 51 -8.55 1.66 -20.32
C GLU A 51 -9.53 2.82 -20.13
N SER A 52 -10.84 2.53 -20.09
CA SER A 52 -11.89 3.48 -19.78
C SER A 52 -12.22 3.57 -18.29
N GLN A 53 -11.72 2.65 -17.46
CA GLN A 53 -11.93 2.68 -16.01
C GLN A 53 -11.36 3.96 -15.38
N PRO A 54 -12.10 4.66 -14.51
CA PRO A 54 -11.64 5.88 -13.87
C PRO A 54 -10.30 5.75 -13.12
N ALA A 55 -10.05 4.63 -12.43
CA ALA A 55 -8.79 4.37 -11.74
C ALA A 55 -7.61 4.25 -12.71
N VAL A 56 -7.81 3.59 -13.86
CA VAL A 56 -6.79 3.44 -14.91
C VAL A 56 -6.48 4.77 -15.59
N ILE A 57 -7.51 5.58 -15.86
CA ILE A 57 -7.35 6.93 -16.40
C ILE A 57 -6.54 7.80 -15.44
N VAL A 58 -6.87 7.82 -14.14
CA VAL A 58 -6.13 8.66 -13.19
C VAL A 58 -4.70 8.17 -13.00
N ALA A 59 -4.47 6.84 -12.98
CA ALA A 59 -3.13 6.26 -12.89
C ALA A 59 -2.24 6.71 -14.07
N ARG A 60 -2.79 6.76 -15.29
CA ARG A 60 -2.09 7.31 -16.46
C ARG A 60 -1.81 8.80 -16.33
N GLN A 61 -2.75 9.57 -15.78
CA GLN A 61 -2.56 11.00 -15.54
C GLN A 61 -1.54 11.31 -14.44
N LEU A 62 -1.31 10.39 -13.48
CA LEU A 62 -0.23 10.54 -12.50
C LEU A 62 1.13 10.59 -13.18
N GLY A 63 1.30 9.89 -14.31
CA GLY A 63 2.46 9.97 -15.19
C GLY A 63 3.78 9.74 -14.44
N LEU A 64 4.80 10.53 -14.78
CA LEU A 64 6.05 10.53 -14.03
C LEU A 64 5.87 11.37 -12.76
N GLY A 65 6.03 10.70 -11.60
CA GLY A 65 5.93 11.32 -10.28
C GLY A 65 7.28 11.53 -9.61
N TRP A 66 7.31 12.44 -8.64
CA TRP A 66 8.46 12.71 -7.78
C TRP A 66 8.07 12.65 -6.30
N ASN A 67 8.94 12.14 -5.42
CA ASN A 67 8.69 12.14 -3.97
C ASN A 67 9.40 13.32 -3.31
N LEU A 68 8.67 14.11 -2.51
CA LEU A 68 9.21 15.10 -1.58
C LEU A 68 9.69 14.39 -0.30
N GLY A 69 10.66 13.50 -0.42
CA GLY A 69 11.16 12.66 0.67
C GLY A 69 12.16 13.36 1.59
N ASN A 70 12.32 12.82 2.79
CA ASN A 70 13.13 13.39 3.88
C ASN A 70 12.75 14.85 4.21
N GLN A 71 11.46 15.14 4.09
CA GLN A 71 10.85 16.45 4.26
C GLN A 71 9.81 16.37 5.39
N LEU A 72 8.50 16.35 5.10
CA LEU A 72 7.46 16.24 6.12
C LEU A 72 7.39 14.85 6.78
N ASP A 73 8.01 13.85 6.17
CA ASP A 73 8.29 12.55 6.75
C ASP A 73 9.41 12.57 7.80
N ALA A 74 10.31 13.56 7.77
CA ALA A 74 11.44 13.59 8.67
C ALA A 74 11.02 13.71 10.14
N HIS A 75 11.66 12.91 11.00
CA HIS A 75 11.42 12.91 12.44
C HIS A 75 12.70 12.68 13.24
N ALA A 76 12.71 13.14 14.49
CA ALA A 76 13.77 12.89 15.44
C ALA A 76 13.15 12.78 16.84
N ASN A 77 13.64 11.84 17.65
CA ASN A 77 13.11 11.60 19.00
C ASN A 77 11.57 11.43 19.02
N ASN A 78 11.02 10.70 18.03
CA ASN A 78 9.58 10.48 17.83
C ASN A 78 8.73 11.76 17.69
N VAL A 79 9.34 12.84 17.21
CA VAL A 79 8.64 14.07 16.85
C VAL A 79 8.98 14.46 15.42
N SER A 80 7.95 14.66 14.62
CA SER A 80 8.06 15.05 13.21
C SER A 80 8.48 16.51 13.07
N GLY A 81 9.29 16.79 12.06
CA GLY A 81 9.79 18.11 11.77
C GLY A 81 10.42 18.17 10.39
N GLU A 82 9.90 19.08 9.58
CA GLU A 82 10.19 19.19 8.14
C GLU A 82 11.68 19.29 7.76
N THR A 83 12.52 19.81 8.66
CA THR A 83 13.92 20.13 8.39
C THR A 83 14.89 19.25 9.19
N LEU A 84 14.41 18.14 9.75
CA LEU A 84 15.21 17.31 10.65
C LEU A 84 16.24 16.44 9.92
N TRP A 85 16.00 16.12 8.64
CA TRP A 85 16.86 15.23 7.83
C TRP A 85 17.56 15.98 6.68
N GLY A 86 18.06 17.18 6.96
CA GLY A 86 18.99 17.91 6.08
C GLY A 86 18.36 18.81 5.01
N ASN A 87 17.06 18.68 4.74
CA ASN A 87 16.35 19.58 3.84
C ASN A 87 15.96 20.91 4.52
N GLY A 88 15.99 22.00 3.75
CA GLY A 88 15.27 23.22 4.10
C GLY A 88 13.76 23.05 3.90
N LYS A 89 12.94 24.00 4.34
CA LYS A 89 11.48 23.93 4.12
C LYS A 89 11.16 23.88 2.62
N ALA A 90 10.19 23.05 2.25
CA ALA A 90 9.61 23.06 0.92
C ALA A 90 8.96 24.42 0.63
N THR A 91 9.03 24.86 -0.63
CA THR A 91 8.47 26.15 -1.06
C THR A 91 7.64 25.98 -2.32
N GLN A 92 6.85 27.00 -2.66
CA GLN A 92 6.15 27.06 -3.95
C GLN A 92 7.13 26.92 -5.13
N GLU A 93 8.32 27.54 -5.05
CA GLU A 93 9.35 27.44 -6.07
C GLU A 93 9.84 25.99 -6.26
N THR A 94 9.94 25.22 -5.17
CA THR A 94 10.30 23.79 -5.23
C THR A 94 9.36 23.04 -6.16
N LEU A 95 8.04 23.20 -5.99
CA LEU A 95 7.07 22.43 -6.78
C LEU A 95 6.83 22.99 -8.19
N HIS A 96 7.07 24.30 -8.41
CA HIS A 96 7.18 24.82 -9.78
C HIS A 96 8.35 24.19 -10.53
N LYS A 97 9.53 24.07 -9.92
CA LYS A 97 10.69 23.42 -10.56
C LYS A 97 10.44 21.94 -10.84
N VAL A 98 9.74 21.23 -9.94
CA VAL A 98 9.30 19.85 -10.20
C VAL A 98 8.38 19.81 -11.43
N LYS A 99 7.40 20.72 -11.54
CA LYS A 99 6.53 20.80 -12.71
C LYS A 99 7.30 21.14 -13.99
N GLU A 100 8.19 22.13 -13.94
CA GLU A 100 9.03 22.58 -15.07
C GLU A 100 9.95 21.46 -15.57
N ALA A 101 10.43 20.59 -14.68
CA ALA A 101 11.22 19.41 -15.04
C ALA A 101 10.40 18.30 -15.73
N GLY A 102 9.07 18.45 -15.86
CA GLY A 102 8.21 17.56 -16.62
C GLY A 102 7.43 16.54 -15.76
N PHE A 103 7.52 16.61 -14.44
CA PHE A 103 6.72 15.75 -13.56
C PHE A 103 5.24 16.15 -13.57
N THR A 104 4.37 15.17 -13.43
CA THR A 104 2.91 15.34 -13.43
C THR A 104 2.28 15.17 -12.05
N SER A 105 2.98 14.49 -11.14
CA SER A 105 2.55 14.24 -9.77
C SER A 105 3.68 14.39 -8.77
N VAL A 106 3.31 14.71 -7.52
CA VAL A 106 4.21 14.70 -6.37
C VAL A 106 3.61 13.86 -5.25
N ARG A 107 4.39 12.95 -4.69
CA ARG A 107 4.06 12.30 -3.41
C ARG A 107 4.74 13.09 -2.30
N ILE A 108 3.98 13.43 -1.27
CA ILE A 108 4.39 14.21 -0.11
C ILE A 108 4.24 13.29 1.10
N PRO A 109 5.28 12.48 1.41
CA PRO A 109 5.33 11.68 2.64
C PRO A 109 5.11 12.55 3.88
N VAL A 110 4.23 12.14 4.79
CA VAL A 110 4.01 12.88 6.04
C VAL A 110 4.08 11.94 7.23
N THR A 111 4.98 12.25 8.17
CA THR A 111 5.01 11.61 9.48
C THR A 111 4.26 12.48 10.48
N TRP A 112 3.47 11.84 11.34
CA TRP A 112 2.58 12.51 12.30
C TRP A 112 3.02 12.28 13.76
N LEU A 113 4.14 11.57 13.97
CA LEU A 113 4.75 11.34 15.28
C LEU A 113 4.94 12.65 16.05
N GLY A 114 4.52 12.66 17.31
CA GLY A 114 4.58 13.84 18.18
C GLY A 114 3.65 14.99 17.78
N LYS A 115 2.78 14.80 16.78
CA LYS A 115 1.81 15.79 16.28
C LYS A 115 0.36 15.37 16.52
N VAL A 116 0.13 14.29 17.27
CA VAL A 116 -1.20 13.72 17.54
C VAL A 116 -1.40 13.64 19.06
N GLY A 117 -2.54 14.15 19.53
CA GLY A 117 -2.95 14.12 20.93
C GLY A 117 -3.35 12.72 21.42
N ALA A 118 -3.74 12.64 22.69
CA ALA A 118 -4.15 11.38 23.30
C ALA A 118 -5.54 10.91 22.79
N ALA A 119 -5.80 9.62 23.00
CA ALA A 119 -7.13 9.04 22.87
C ALA A 119 -8.16 9.73 23.79
N PRO A 120 -9.45 9.74 23.43
CA PRO A 120 -10.05 9.11 22.24
C PRO A 120 -10.02 9.99 20.99
N ASP A 121 -9.73 11.28 21.12
CA ASP A 121 -9.91 12.24 20.03
C ASP A 121 -8.75 12.24 19.04
N TYR A 122 -7.53 11.88 19.49
CA TYR A 122 -6.32 11.87 18.67
C TYR A 122 -6.15 13.16 17.87
N LEU A 123 -6.37 14.31 18.51
CA LEU A 123 -6.37 15.60 17.83
C LEU A 123 -5.01 15.87 17.17
N ILE A 124 -5.02 16.10 15.85
CA ILE A 124 -3.82 16.48 15.11
C ILE A 124 -3.50 17.94 15.44
N ASN A 125 -2.23 18.21 15.72
CA ASN A 125 -1.71 19.56 15.92
C ASN A 125 -2.04 20.42 14.69
N SER A 126 -2.80 21.49 14.92
CA SER A 126 -3.32 22.33 13.84
C SER A 126 -2.20 22.97 13.01
N GLU A 127 -1.12 23.47 13.62
CA GLU A 127 0.00 24.07 12.90
C GLU A 127 0.68 23.08 11.96
N TRP A 128 0.79 21.81 12.37
CA TRP A 128 1.34 20.75 11.52
C TRP A 128 0.41 20.42 10.35
N LEU A 129 -0.89 20.29 10.62
CA LEU A 129 -1.89 20.02 9.56
C LEU A 129 -1.95 21.18 8.55
N GLU A 130 -1.92 22.42 9.01
CA GLU A 130 -1.84 23.61 8.15
C GLU A 130 -0.54 23.63 7.33
N ARG A 131 0.59 23.19 7.90
CA ARG A 131 1.83 23.08 7.13
C ARG A 131 1.73 22.03 6.03
N VAL A 132 1.11 20.88 6.31
CA VAL A 132 0.83 19.87 5.27
C VAL A 132 -0.07 20.47 4.19
N ALA A 133 -1.12 21.20 4.58
CA ALA A 133 -2.04 21.84 3.66
C ALA A 133 -1.39 22.92 2.80
N GLU A 134 -0.45 23.67 3.35
CA GLU A 134 0.36 24.64 2.62
C GLU A 134 1.17 23.95 1.51
N VAL A 135 1.86 22.84 1.82
CA VAL A 135 2.66 22.10 0.83
C VAL A 135 1.79 21.41 -0.23
N VAL A 136 0.62 20.89 0.16
CA VAL A 136 -0.40 20.41 -0.81
C VAL A 136 -0.88 21.57 -1.70
N GLY A 137 -1.08 22.76 -1.12
CA GLY A 137 -1.43 23.97 -1.85
C GLY A 137 -0.34 24.39 -2.85
N TYR A 138 0.93 24.15 -2.54
CA TYR A 138 2.01 24.36 -3.51
C TYR A 138 1.90 23.44 -4.72
N ALA A 139 1.53 22.17 -4.51
CA ALA A 139 1.37 21.19 -5.58
C ALA A 139 0.21 21.57 -6.48
N GLU A 140 -0.91 21.99 -5.87
CA GLU A 140 -2.09 22.48 -6.58
C GLU A 140 -1.77 23.69 -7.47
N GLN A 141 -1.09 24.70 -6.91
CA GLN A 141 -0.68 25.91 -7.64
C GLN A 141 0.33 25.62 -8.75
N ALA A 142 1.17 24.59 -8.59
CA ALA A 142 2.07 24.13 -9.64
C ALA A 142 1.38 23.27 -10.72
N GLY A 143 0.09 22.93 -10.55
CA GLY A 143 -0.63 22.05 -11.48
C GLY A 143 -0.11 20.61 -11.45
N LEU A 144 0.30 20.13 -10.27
CA LEU A 144 0.67 18.75 -9.99
C LEU A 144 -0.49 18.03 -9.29
N LYS A 145 -0.69 16.75 -9.62
CA LYS A 145 -1.44 15.86 -8.70
C LYS A 145 -0.60 15.62 -7.45
N ALA A 146 -1.24 15.47 -6.29
CA ALA A 146 -0.58 15.31 -5.00
C ALA A 146 -1.04 14.01 -4.31
N ILE A 147 -0.12 13.30 -3.67
CA ILE A 147 -0.42 12.16 -2.79
C ILE A 147 0.11 12.50 -1.39
N ILE A 148 -0.73 12.39 -0.36
CA ILE A 148 -0.31 12.49 1.06
C ILE A 148 -0.63 11.18 1.79
N ASN A 149 0.11 10.87 2.85
CA ASN A 149 -0.05 9.62 3.61
C ASN A 149 0.23 9.76 5.11
N ILE A 150 0.16 8.61 5.79
CA ILE A 150 0.78 8.37 7.09
C ILE A 150 2.07 7.56 6.84
N HIS A 151 3.24 8.13 7.15
CA HIS A 151 4.53 7.65 6.65
C HIS A 151 5.35 6.82 7.67
N HIS A 152 6.25 7.44 8.44
CA HIS A 152 7.10 6.72 9.40
C HIS A 152 6.39 6.42 10.73
N ASP A 153 5.13 6.81 10.86
CA ASP A 153 4.25 6.37 11.95
C ASP A 153 4.14 4.85 12.05
N GLY A 154 4.26 4.14 10.93
CA GLY A 154 4.27 2.68 10.85
C GLY A 154 5.67 2.06 10.76
N HIS A 155 6.73 2.88 10.81
CA HIS A 155 8.10 2.38 10.71
C HIS A 155 8.47 1.53 11.93
N ARG A 156 9.21 0.45 11.67
CA ARG A 156 9.78 -0.45 12.67
C ARG A 156 11.09 -1.03 12.16
N SER A 157 12.02 -1.31 13.07
CA SER A 157 13.20 -2.13 12.79
C SER A 157 13.16 -3.40 13.66
N GLU A 158 13.87 -4.46 13.26
CA GLU A 158 13.85 -5.75 13.98
C GLU A 158 14.14 -5.60 15.49
N ASN A 159 15.10 -4.73 15.83
CA ASN A 159 15.60 -4.56 17.20
C ASN A 159 15.09 -3.29 17.90
N GLU A 160 14.16 -2.55 17.28
CA GLU A 160 13.61 -1.32 17.85
C GLU A 160 12.09 -1.45 17.99
N PRO A 161 11.48 -0.86 19.05
CA PRO A 161 10.02 -0.85 19.16
C PRO A 161 9.43 -0.07 17.98
N GLY A 162 8.29 -0.57 17.47
CA GLY A 162 7.49 0.19 16.52
C GLY A 162 6.87 1.41 17.19
N ASN A 163 6.43 2.35 16.35
CA ASN A 163 5.66 3.51 16.76
C ASN A 163 4.20 3.12 17.08
N TRP A 164 3.25 4.07 17.07
CA TRP A 164 1.87 3.76 17.43
C TRP A 164 1.19 2.79 16.46
N LEU A 165 1.52 2.87 15.16
CA LEU A 165 1.00 2.00 14.09
C LEU A 165 1.87 0.73 13.98
N ASP A 166 1.82 -0.12 15.01
CA ASP A 166 2.68 -1.31 15.13
C ASP A 166 1.91 -2.61 14.88
N ILE A 167 2.26 -3.28 13.78
CA ILE A 167 1.60 -4.52 13.35
C ILE A 167 1.93 -5.71 14.24
N THR A 168 3.12 -5.74 14.86
CA THR A 168 3.50 -6.79 15.82
C THR A 168 2.68 -6.67 17.09
N LYS A 169 2.45 -5.44 17.55
CA LYS A 169 1.62 -5.14 18.72
C LYS A 169 0.15 -5.51 18.44
N ALA A 170 -0.38 -5.14 17.28
CA ALA A 170 -1.73 -5.54 16.85
C ALA A 170 -1.87 -7.07 16.75
N ALA A 171 -0.87 -7.75 16.18
CA ALA A 171 -0.86 -9.20 16.07
C ALA A 171 -0.79 -9.89 17.45
N SER A 172 -0.24 -9.24 18.47
CA SER A 172 -0.19 -9.79 19.83
C SER A 172 -1.49 -9.66 20.63
N SER A 173 -2.37 -8.70 20.27
CA SER A 173 -3.53 -8.34 21.10
C SER A 173 -4.64 -7.68 20.28
N THR A 174 -5.85 -8.25 20.33
CA THR A 174 -7.06 -7.65 19.74
C THR A 174 -7.29 -6.24 20.26
N ALA A 175 -7.14 -6.00 21.57
CA ALA A 175 -7.33 -4.67 22.15
C ALA A 175 -6.31 -3.66 21.62
N ALA A 176 -5.07 -4.10 21.33
CA ALA A 176 -4.09 -3.23 20.70
C ALA A 176 -4.45 -2.92 19.24
N ASN A 177 -4.92 -3.94 18.48
CA ASN A 177 -5.41 -3.72 17.11
C ASN A 177 -6.59 -2.73 17.07
N GLU A 178 -7.56 -2.86 17.99
CA GLU A 178 -8.67 -1.91 18.08
C GLU A 178 -8.22 -0.49 18.43
N ALA A 179 -7.25 -0.33 19.34
CA ALA A 179 -6.70 0.99 19.66
C ALA A 179 -5.97 1.63 18.46
N ILE A 180 -5.27 0.83 17.66
CA ILE A 180 -4.58 1.29 16.45
C ILE A 180 -5.61 1.69 15.38
N LYS A 181 -6.65 0.89 15.16
CA LYS A 181 -7.74 1.22 14.24
C LYS A 181 -8.49 2.49 14.67
N ALA A 182 -8.72 2.69 15.96
CA ALA A 182 -9.33 3.91 16.48
C ALA A 182 -8.48 5.15 16.18
N GLN A 183 -7.17 5.08 16.42
CA GLN A 183 -6.26 6.19 16.09
C GLN A 183 -6.19 6.44 14.58
N LEU A 184 -6.06 5.38 13.76
CA LEU A 184 -6.01 5.47 12.30
C LEU A 184 -7.28 6.11 11.74
N SER A 185 -8.45 5.68 12.21
CA SER A 185 -9.76 6.23 11.83
C SER A 185 -9.90 7.70 12.23
N ALA A 186 -9.53 8.07 13.46
CA ALA A 186 -9.59 9.45 13.94
C ALA A 186 -8.65 10.39 13.17
N MET A 187 -7.43 9.95 12.86
CA MET A 187 -6.48 10.73 12.08
C MET A 187 -6.97 10.93 10.64
N TRP A 188 -7.38 9.86 9.96
CA TRP A 188 -7.86 9.97 8.58
C TRP A 188 -9.17 10.76 8.46
N THR A 189 -10.05 10.70 9.46
CA THR A 189 -11.24 11.56 9.51
C THR A 189 -10.86 13.04 9.57
N GLN A 190 -9.90 13.42 10.44
CA GLN A 190 -9.43 14.81 10.55
C GLN A 190 -8.73 15.29 9.28
N ILE A 191 -7.84 14.48 8.71
CA ILE A 191 -7.16 14.78 7.45
C ILE A 191 -8.17 14.94 6.31
N ALA A 192 -9.11 14.00 6.19
CA ALA A 192 -10.14 14.04 5.15
C ALA A 192 -11.06 15.27 5.31
N GLU A 193 -11.51 15.61 6.52
CA GLU A 193 -12.33 16.81 6.74
C GLU A 193 -11.56 18.09 6.39
N HIS A 194 -10.28 18.18 6.76
CA HIS A 194 -9.44 19.34 6.45
C HIS A 194 -9.26 19.56 4.94
N PHE A 195 -9.14 18.48 4.17
CA PHE A 195 -8.95 18.51 2.72
C PHE A 195 -10.24 18.29 1.91
N LYS A 196 -11.41 18.32 2.56
CA LYS A 196 -12.71 17.94 1.98
C LYS A 196 -13.06 18.70 0.70
N GLU A 197 -12.69 19.98 0.63
CA GLU A 197 -12.99 20.84 -0.53
C GLU A 197 -11.96 20.70 -1.67
N LYS A 198 -10.84 19.98 -1.47
CA LYS A 198 -9.87 19.74 -2.54
C LYS A 198 -10.40 18.71 -3.55
N GLY A 199 -10.27 19.01 -4.83
CA GLY A 199 -10.72 18.12 -5.92
C GLY A 199 -9.86 16.86 -6.10
N GLU A 200 -10.07 16.16 -7.22
CA GLU A 200 -9.42 14.87 -7.54
C GLU A 200 -7.92 14.98 -7.89
N PHE A 201 -7.31 16.16 -7.80
CA PHE A 201 -5.85 16.28 -7.90
C PHE A 201 -5.15 15.68 -6.67
N LEU A 202 -5.81 15.71 -5.51
CA LEU A 202 -5.29 15.22 -4.23
C LEU A 202 -5.79 13.80 -3.95
N ILE A 203 -4.84 12.91 -3.71
CA ILE A 203 -5.01 11.49 -3.41
C ILE A 203 -4.54 11.26 -1.98
N PHE A 204 -5.26 10.41 -1.25
CA PHE A 204 -4.83 9.94 0.07
C PHE A 204 -4.30 8.52 -0.05
N GLU A 205 -3.12 8.24 0.48
CA GLU A 205 -2.58 6.88 0.59
C GLU A 205 -2.57 6.48 2.07
N GLY A 206 -3.24 5.38 2.42
CA GLY A 206 -3.61 5.07 3.80
C GLY A 206 -2.43 4.93 4.77
N VAL A 207 -1.41 4.17 4.37
CA VAL A 207 -0.19 3.91 5.13
C VAL A 207 0.98 3.63 4.17
N ASN A 208 2.21 3.87 4.63
CA ASN A 208 3.42 3.60 3.87
C ASN A 208 3.80 2.11 3.86
N GLU A 209 4.88 1.73 4.57
CA GLU A 209 5.47 0.38 4.59
C GLU A 209 5.22 -0.28 5.93
N ILE A 210 4.18 -1.11 6.02
CA ILE A 210 3.87 -1.86 7.24
C ILE A 210 4.58 -3.20 7.23
N HIS A 211 5.42 -3.44 8.24
CA HIS A 211 6.12 -4.70 8.45
C HIS A 211 6.53 -4.90 9.93
N ASP A 212 6.87 -6.13 10.30
CA ASP A 212 7.32 -6.53 11.64
C ASP A 212 8.79 -6.22 11.97
N GLY A 213 9.45 -5.42 11.15
CA GLY A 213 10.89 -5.13 11.25
C GLY A 213 11.79 -6.02 10.39
N LYS A 214 11.26 -7.09 9.77
CA LYS A 214 12.03 -8.03 8.94
C LYS A 214 11.71 -7.95 7.44
N TRP A 215 11.15 -6.82 7.00
CA TRP A 215 10.96 -6.48 5.58
C TRP A 215 10.29 -7.57 4.72
N GLY A 216 9.30 -8.28 5.27
CA GLY A 216 8.56 -9.34 4.55
C GLY A 216 9.09 -10.75 4.76
N TYR A 217 10.20 -10.93 5.47
CA TYR A 217 10.83 -12.22 5.75
C TYR A 217 10.68 -12.66 7.22
N GLY A 218 9.70 -12.09 7.93
CA GLY A 218 9.49 -12.29 9.35
C GLY A 218 8.35 -13.25 9.69
N ASP A 219 7.70 -12.96 10.81
CA ASP A 219 6.61 -13.76 11.36
C ASP A 219 5.42 -13.79 10.39
N ASN A 220 5.29 -12.78 9.51
CA ASN A 220 4.32 -12.76 8.41
C ASN A 220 4.37 -14.00 7.50
N THR A 221 5.49 -14.75 7.49
CA THR A 221 5.65 -15.98 6.70
C THR A 221 5.16 -17.24 7.42
N SER A 222 4.93 -17.18 8.74
CA SER A 222 4.66 -18.35 9.59
C SER A 222 3.50 -18.16 10.59
N ASP A 223 2.95 -16.95 10.71
CA ASP A 223 1.86 -16.60 11.63
C ASP A 223 0.45 -17.01 11.18
N GLY A 224 0.36 -17.82 10.12
CA GLY A 224 -0.92 -18.23 9.52
C GLY A 224 -1.61 -17.11 8.71
N GLY A 225 -0.90 -16.06 8.33
CA GLY A 225 -1.41 -14.92 7.56
C GLY A 225 -2.05 -13.82 8.41
N LYS A 226 -1.78 -13.81 9.72
CA LYS A 226 -2.40 -12.90 10.68
C LYS A 226 -2.01 -11.44 10.41
N GLN A 227 -0.74 -11.16 10.21
CA GLN A 227 -0.29 -9.80 9.89
C GLN A 227 -0.88 -9.29 8.57
N TYR A 228 -0.97 -10.12 7.53
CA TYR A 228 -1.62 -9.72 6.27
C TYR A 228 -3.10 -9.37 6.48
N ALA A 229 -3.83 -10.15 7.29
CA ALA A 229 -5.22 -9.86 7.61
C ALA A 229 -5.38 -8.53 8.38
N ILE A 230 -4.51 -8.27 9.36
CA ILE A 230 -4.50 -7.02 10.13
C ILE A 230 -4.25 -5.81 9.22
N LEU A 231 -3.29 -5.89 8.30
CA LEU A 231 -3.04 -4.79 7.35
C LEU A 231 -4.27 -4.55 6.44
N ASN A 232 -4.92 -5.61 5.96
CA ASN A 232 -6.17 -5.47 5.20
C ASN A 232 -7.28 -4.79 6.02
N GLU A 233 -7.41 -5.10 7.31
CA GLU A 233 -8.35 -4.40 8.21
C GLU A 233 -8.01 -2.91 8.37
N TRP A 234 -6.72 -2.57 8.42
CA TRP A 234 -6.29 -1.17 8.52
C TRP A 234 -6.58 -0.39 7.24
N GLN A 235 -6.37 -1.00 6.06
CA GLN A 235 -6.74 -0.38 4.78
C GLN A 235 -8.26 -0.17 4.69
N GLN A 236 -9.08 -1.12 5.15
CA GLN A 236 -10.53 -0.92 5.24
C GLN A 236 -10.89 0.23 6.19
N THR A 237 -10.26 0.27 7.37
CA THR A 237 -10.48 1.33 8.37
C THR A 237 -10.17 2.72 7.79
N PHE A 238 -9.10 2.83 7.00
CA PHE A 238 -8.74 4.04 6.27
C PHE A 238 -9.82 4.44 5.26
N VAL A 239 -10.24 3.52 4.38
CA VAL A 239 -11.27 3.79 3.36
C VAL A 239 -12.57 4.23 4.03
N ASP A 240 -13.04 3.50 5.03
CA ASP A 240 -14.27 3.82 5.77
C ASP A 240 -14.22 5.21 6.39
N ALA A 241 -13.11 5.57 7.05
CA ALA A 241 -12.93 6.88 7.68
C ALA A 241 -12.98 8.03 6.65
N VAL A 242 -12.33 7.86 5.51
CA VAL A 242 -12.33 8.88 4.44
C VAL A 242 -13.71 9.01 3.80
N ARG A 243 -14.37 7.89 3.48
CA ARG A 243 -15.69 7.90 2.83
C ARG A 243 -16.78 8.45 3.74
N ALA A 244 -16.71 8.17 5.05
CA ALA A 244 -17.67 8.67 6.04
C ALA A 244 -17.73 10.20 6.12
N VAL A 245 -16.65 10.90 5.78
CA VAL A 245 -16.62 12.37 5.72
C VAL A 245 -17.51 12.96 4.60
N GLY A 246 -17.69 12.22 3.50
CA GLY A 246 -18.46 12.69 2.35
C GLY A 246 -17.81 13.86 1.59
N GLY A 247 -18.63 14.66 0.89
CA GLY A 247 -18.12 15.73 0.02
C GLY A 247 -17.24 15.17 -1.11
N ASN A 248 -16.15 15.86 -1.47
CA ASN A 248 -15.22 15.34 -2.49
C ASN A 248 -14.51 14.05 -2.03
N ASN A 249 -14.47 13.77 -0.73
CA ASN A 249 -13.90 12.52 -0.23
C ASN A 249 -14.78 11.31 -0.53
N ALA A 250 -16.06 11.49 -0.88
CA ALA A 250 -16.91 10.40 -1.33
C ALA A 250 -16.44 9.78 -2.65
N THR A 251 -15.68 10.52 -3.48
CA THR A 251 -15.18 10.04 -4.78
C THR A 251 -13.68 10.28 -4.97
N ARG A 252 -12.95 10.70 -3.93
CA ARG A 252 -11.49 10.86 -3.97
C ARG A 252 -10.80 9.53 -4.27
N TYR A 253 -9.76 9.54 -5.08
CA TYR A 253 -8.92 8.36 -5.27
C TYR A 253 -8.10 8.07 -4.01
N LEU A 254 -8.04 6.79 -3.62
CA LEU A 254 -7.34 6.33 -2.42
C LEU A 254 -6.26 5.30 -2.77
N GLY A 255 -5.05 5.51 -2.30
CA GLY A 255 -3.91 4.62 -2.42
C GLY A 255 -3.92 3.54 -1.33
N ILE A 256 -3.88 2.27 -1.74
CA ILE A 256 -3.94 1.08 -0.88
C ILE A 256 -2.65 0.28 -1.05
N SER A 257 -1.87 0.18 0.01
CA SER A 257 -0.60 -0.56 0.04
C SER A 257 -0.77 -1.97 0.58
N GLY A 258 -0.03 -2.92 0.01
CA GLY A 258 0.15 -4.26 0.59
C GLY A 258 1.29 -4.30 1.60
N TYR A 259 1.57 -5.51 2.13
CA TYR A 259 2.57 -5.71 3.16
C TYR A 259 3.96 -5.27 2.69
N THR A 260 4.63 -4.44 3.51
CA THR A 260 5.91 -3.76 3.21
C THR A 260 5.97 -3.05 1.85
N THR A 261 4.83 -2.76 1.22
CA THR A 261 4.70 -2.30 -0.18
C THR A 261 5.40 -3.20 -1.22
N ASN A 262 5.74 -4.43 -0.86
CA ASN A 262 6.39 -5.37 -1.76
C ASN A 262 5.39 -5.88 -2.82
N PRO A 263 5.71 -5.82 -4.13
CA PRO A 263 4.80 -6.23 -5.18
C PRO A 263 4.26 -7.66 -5.05
N GLU A 264 5.13 -8.63 -4.76
CA GLU A 264 4.75 -10.05 -4.69
C GLU A 264 3.84 -10.34 -3.49
N LEU A 265 4.20 -9.82 -2.31
CA LEU A 265 3.37 -9.94 -1.11
C LEU A 265 2.03 -9.21 -1.29
N THR A 266 2.05 -8.08 -1.99
CA THR A 266 0.83 -7.33 -2.33
C THR A 266 -0.09 -8.17 -3.20
N MET A 267 0.35 -8.65 -4.36
CA MET A 267 -0.46 -9.50 -5.24
C MET A 267 -0.98 -10.77 -4.56
N LYS A 268 -0.21 -11.34 -3.64
CA LYS A 268 -0.57 -12.59 -2.95
C LYS A 268 -1.55 -12.40 -1.79
N HIS A 269 -1.48 -11.27 -1.09
CA HIS A 269 -2.10 -11.13 0.23
C HIS A 269 -2.99 -9.89 0.40
N LEU A 270 -2.84 -8.86 -0.44
CA LEU A 270 -3.72 -7.69 -0.38
C LEU A 270 -5.12 -8.11 -0.80
N LYS A 271 -6.10 -7.71 0.03
CA LYS A 271 -7.51 -7.72 -0.33
C LYS A 271 -7.92 -6.26 -0.47
N LEU A 272 -8.39 -5.87 -1.65
CA LEU A 272 -8.89 -4.52 -1.84
C LEU A 272 -10.05 -4.26 -0.87
N PRO A 273 -10.04 -3.12 -0.15
CA PRO A 273 -11.17 -2.71 0.67
C PRO A 273 -12.48 -2.68 -0.11
N GLU A 274 -13.58 -2.95 0.59
CA GLU A 274 -14.90 -2.57 0.11
C GLU A 274 -14.97 -1.03 0.06
N ASP A 275 -15.44 -0.50 -1.06
CA ASP A 275 -15.55 0.95 -1.26
C ASP A 275 -16.97 1.30 -1.72
N THR A 276 -17.50 2.38 -1.15
CA THR A 276 -18.78 2.97 -1.57
C THR A 276 -18.66 3.70 -2.91
N ALA A 277 -17.44 4.06 -3.31
CA ALA A 277 -17.13 4.64 -4.60
C ALA A 277 -16.69 3.57 -5.61
N THR A 278 -17.13 3.71 -6.87
CA THR A 278 -16.73 2.80 -7.95
C THR A 278 -15.42 3.26 -8.60
N ASP A 279 -14.47 2.35 -8.76
CA ASP A 279 -13.18 2.57 -9.43
C ASP A 279 -12.39 3.76 -8.88
N ARG A 280 -12.28 3.83 -7.55
CA ARG A 280 -11.55 4.89 -6.83
C ARG A 280 -10.40 4.41 -5.94
N LEU A 281 -10.05 3.13 -5.99
CA LEU A 281 -8.87 2.59 -5.29
C LEU A 281 -7.70 2.42 -6.26
N LEU A 282 -6.49 2.75 -5.78
CA LEU A 282 -5.23 2.61 -6.50
C LEU A 282 -4.28 1.74 -5.66
N VAL A 283 -3.76 0.65 -6.22
CA VAL A 283 -2.78 -0.18 -5.49
C VAL A 283 -1.41 0.52 -5.49
N SER A 284 -0.84 0.70 -4.30
CA SER A 284 0.47 1.33 -4.08
C SER A 284 1.52 0.27 -3.74
N VAL A 285 2.62 0.26 -4.50
CA VAL A 285 3.80 -0.62 -4.30
C VAL A 285 5.07 0.19 -4.43
N HIS A 286 6.14 -0.25 -3.78
CA HIS A 286 7.49 0.28 -3.98
C HIS A 286 8.37 -0.74 -4.68
N TYR A 287 9.29 -0.26 -5.51
CA TYR A 287 10.18 -1.12 -6.28
C TYR A 287 11.58 -0.53 -6.31
N TYR A 288 12.50 -1.20 -5.63
CA TYR A 288 13.92 -0.88 -5.60
C TYR A 288 14.79 -2.09 -5.97
N ASP A 289 14.24 -3.11 -6.62
CA ASP A 289 15.03 -4.29 -6.96
C ASP A 289 16.07 -3.98 -8.05
N PRO A 290 17.32 -4.47 -7.92
CA PRO A 290 17.89 -5.11 -6.75
C PRO A 290 18.40 -4.06 -5.76
N HIS A 291 18.03 -4.19 -4.48
CA HIS A 291 18.36 -3.19 -3.43
C HIS A 291 19.88 -2.93 -3.29
N GLU A 292 20.71 -3.91 -3.66
CA GLU A 292 22.17 -3.79 -3.62
C GLU A 292 22.75 -2.84 -4.68
N PHE A 293 22.01 -2.60 -5.77
CA PHE A 293 22.33 -1.57 -6.76
C PHE A 293 21.65 -0.23 -6.39
N THR A 294 20.37 -0.26 -6.06
CA THR A 294 19.55 0.95 -5.95
C THR A 294 19.67 1.69 -4.62
N LEU A 295 19.88 0.98 -3.51
CA LEU A 295 19.80 1.54 -2.15
C LEU A 295 21.12 1.49 -1.40
N THR A 296 21.90 0.41 -1.54
CA THR A 296 23.14 0.23 -0.76
C THR A 296 24.41 0.59 -1.52
N ASP A 297 24.32 0.89 -2.81
CA ASP A 297 25.47 1.23 -3.68
C ASP A 297 26.59 0.16 -3.66
N LYS A 298 26.24 -1.10 -3.40
CA LYS A 298 27.18 -2.22 -3.42
C LYS A 298 27.63 -2.53 -4.86
N TYR A 299 26.73 -2.35 -5.83
CA TYR A 299 26.98 -2.52 -7.25
C TYR A 299 26.81 -1.19 -8.00
N GLY A 300 27.76 -0.88 -8.89
CA GLY A 300 27.74 0.36 -9.67
C GLY A 300 27.14 0.22 -11.08
N GLU A 301 26.76 -1.00 -11.50
CA GLU A 301 26.12 -1.27 -12.79
C GLU A 301 24.85 -2.11 -12.59
N TRP A 302 23.86 -1.94 -13.48
CA TRP A 302 22.58 -2.65 -13.46
C TRP A 302 22.22 -3.20 -14.84
N GLY A 303 21.30 -4.16 -14.85
CA GLY A 303 20.68 -4.70 -16.05
C GLY A 303 21.49 -5.80 -16.75
N HIS A 304 20.93 -6.31 -17.83
CA HIS A 304 21.53 -7.37 -18.64
C HIS A 304 22.89 -6.96 -19.24
N THR A 305 23.17 -5.66 -19.40
CA THR A 305 24.44 -5.14 -19.93
C THR A 305 25.53 -4.87 -18.88
N GLY A 306 25.23 -4.95 -17.58
CA GLY A 306 26.22 -4.70 -16.54
C GLY A 306 27.32 -5.77 -16.53
N ALA A 307 28.57 -5.35 -16.29
CA ALA A 307 29.73 -6.23 -16.28
C ALA A 307 29.70 -7.22 -15.09
N ALA A 308 30.19 -8.44 -15.32
CA ALA A 308 30.30 -9.46 -14.28
C ALA A 308 31.10 -8.94 -13.08
N GLY A 309 30.56 -9.12 -11.87
CA GLY A 309 31.16 -8.62 -10.62
C GLY A 309 30.87 -7.15 -10.32
N LYS A 310 30.23 -6.41 -11.23
CA LYS A 310 29.78 -5.02 -11.01
C LYS A 310 28.26 -4.85 -10.95
N LYS A 311 27.52 -5.93 -11.19
CA LYS A 311 26.07 -5.99 -11.09
C LYS A 311 25.64 -7.18 -10.25
N GLU A 312 24.40 -7.11 -9.79
CA GLU A 312 23.72 -8.22 -9.14
C GLU A 312 23.32 -9.31 -10.16
N GLN A 313 23.12 -10.55 -9.68
CA GLN A 313 22.73 -11.69 -10.54
C GLN A 313 21.23 -11.78 -10.80
N TRP A 314 20.43 -10.93 -10.16
CA TRP A 314 18.97 -10.86 -10.29
C TRP A 314 18.51 -9.40 -10.33
N GLY A 315 17.21 -9.17 -10.60
CA GLY A 315 16.62 -7.84 -10.56
C GLY A 315 16.86 -6.98 -11.81
N ASP A 316 17.18 -7.59 -12.95
CA ASP A 316 17.42 -6.87 -14.21
C ASP A 316 16.11 -6.45 -14.91
N GLU A 317 16.20 -6.00 -16.17
CA GLU A 317 15.05 -5.52 -16.93
C GLU A 317 13.97 -6.58 -17.13
N GLU A 318 14.34 -7.86 -17.22
CA GLU A 318 13.37 -8.95 -17.37
C GLU A 318 12.56 -9.12 -16.08
N HIS A 319 13.24 -9.15 -14.93
CA HIS A 319 12.59 -9.19 -13.61
C HIS A 319 11.64 -8.01 -13.42
N MET A 320 12.12 -6.79 -13.68
CA MET A 320 11.30 -5.58 -13.60
C MET A 320 10.06 -5.70 -14.49
N ARG A 321 10.22 -6.02 -15.77
CA ARG A 321 9.09 -6.15 -16.71
C ARG A 321 8.09 -7.21 -16.25
N LYS A 322 8.58 -8.33 -15.72
CA LYS A 322 7.72 -9.40 -15.19
C LYS A 322 6.91 -8.91 -14.00
N VAL A 323 7.53 -8.28 -13.01
CA VAL A 323 6.83 -7.77 -11.81
C VAL A 323 5.72 -6.78 -12.19
N PHE A 324 6.00 -5.83 -13.08
CA PHE A 324 4.99 -4.85 -13.51
C PHE A 324 3.91 -5.46 -14.41
N ALA A 325 4.24 -6.48 -15.22
CA ALA A 325 3.24 -7.23 -15.98
C ALA A 325 2.30 -8.01 -15.06
N ASP A 326 2.83 -8.67 -14.03
CA ASP A 326 2.05 -9.41 -13.05
C ASP A 326 1.15 -8.48 -12.22
N LEU A 327 1.66 -7.31 -11.81
CA LEU A 327 0.87 -6.27 -11.14
C LEU A 327 -0.29 -5.81 -12.02
N LYS A 328 -0.02 -5.54 -13.31
CA LYS A 328 -1.06 -5.17 -14.25
C LYS A 328 -2.11 -6.28 -14.35
N ALA A 329 -1.70 -7.52 -14.62
CA ALA A 329 -2.60 -8.65 -14.76
C ALA A 329 -3.43 -8.95 -13.50
N THR A 330 -2.93 -8.60 -12.32
CA THR A 330 -3.61 -8.83 -11.04
C THR A 330 -4.68 -7.76 -10.75
N TYR A 331 -4.43 -6.51 -11.13
CA TYR A 331 -5.24 -5.36 -10.66
C TYR A 331 -5.89 -4.54 -11.77
N VAL A 332 -5.59 -4.79 -13.04
CA VAL A 332 -6.04 -3.99 -14.18
C VAL A 332 -6.48 -4.87 -15.35
#